data_AF-A0A6J6SX83-F1
#
_entry.id   AF-A0A6J6SX83-F1
#
_cell.length_a   1.000
_cell.length_b   1.000
_cell.length_c   1.000
_cell.angle_alpha   90.00
_cell.angle_beta   90.00
_cell.angle_gamma   90.00
#
_symmetry.space_group_name_H-M   'P 1'
#
loop_
_entity.id
_entity.type
_entity.pdbx_description
1 polymer ?
#
loop_
_entity_poly.entity_id
_entity_poly.type
_entity_poly.pdbx_seq_one_letter_code
_entity_poly.pdbx_strand_id
1 'polypeptide(L)' 'MAVKMHNFWTLEDAQAKQADMIGFLKNVSMAGGALFMFALMATEGAKYGPAITESLFNIKY' A
#
# COMPACT_ATOMS: atom_id res chain seq x y z
N MET A 1 -6.35 -2.01 17.40
CA MET A 1 -5.69 -3.06 16.58
C MET A 1 -5.63 -2.57 15.15
N ALA A 2 -4.49 -2.01 14.73
CA ALA A 2 -4.36 -1.26 13.47
C ALA A 2 -4.21 -2.12 12.20
N VAL A 3 -4.30 -3.45 12.31
CA VAL A 3 -4.21 -4.38 11.17
C VAL A 3 -5.27 -5.49 11.28
N LYS A 4 -6.55 -5.14 11.46
CA LYS A 4 -7.64 -6.05 11.06
C LYS A 4 -7.99 -5.70 9.63
N MET A 5 -7.28 -6.32 8.68
CA MET A 5 -7.65 -6.24 7.27
C MET A 5 -8.85 -7.15 7.07
N HIS A 6 -9.99 -6.57 6.68
CA HIS A 6 -11.14 -7.21 6.01
C HIS A 6 -11.08 -8.76 5.99
N ASN A 7 -11.71 -9.40 6.98
CA ASN A 7 -11.69 -10.85 7.18
C ASN A 7 -12.76 -11.55 6.34
N PHE A 8 -12.81 -11.28 5.04
CA PHE A 8 -13.90 -11.77 4.19
C PHE A 8 -14.04 -13.30 4.17
N TRP A 9 -12.96 -14.02 4.45
CA TRP A 9 -12.95 -15.49 4.55
C TRP A 9 -13.76 -16.03 5.74
N THR A 10 -14.04 -15.22 6.76
CA THR A 10 -14.86 -15.62 7.92
C THR A 10 -16.34 -15.25 7.76
N LEU A 11 -16.73 -14.59 6.67
CA LEU A 11 -18.11 -14.18 6.42
C LEU A 11 -18.89 -15.31 5.74
N GLU A 12 -20.06 -15.63 6.30
CA GLU A 12 -20.96 -16.67 5.77
C GLU A 12 -21.93 -16.11 4.72
N ASP A 13 -22.42 -14.88 4.93
CA ASP A 13 -23.27 -14.20 3.95
C ASP A 13 -22.47 -13.84 2.70
N ALA A 14 -22.97 -14.28 1.53
CA ALA A 14 -22.26 -14.16 0.26
C ALA A 14 -22.08 -12.69 -0.18
N GLN A 15 -23.08 -11.84 0.08
CA GLN A 15 -23.04 -10.44 -0.33
C GLN A 15 -22.07 -9.63 0.54
N ALA A 16 -22.11 -9.84 1.86
CA ALA A 16 -21.17 -9.26 2.81
C ALA A 16 -19.74 -9.72 2.53
N LYS A 17 -19.54 -11.01 2.22
CA LYS A 17 -18.24 -11.58 1.84
C LYS A 17 -17.66 -10.91 0.60
N GLN A 18 -18.46 -10.71 -0.45
CA GLN A 18 -18.00 -10.06 -1.67
C GLN A 18 -17.61 -8.60 -1.42
N ALA A 19 -18.43 -7.84 -0.68
CA ALA A 19 -18.14 -6.44 -0.36
C ALA A 19 -16.85 -6.29 0.44
N ASP A 20 -16.64 -7.16 1.44
CA ASP A 20 -15.43 -7.14 2.28
C ASP A 20 -14.18 -7.57 1.50
N MET A 21 -14.31 -8.54 0.59
CA MET A 21 -13.22 -8.95 -0.31
C MET A 21 -12.78 -7.82 -1.24
N ILE A 22 -13.73 -7.04 -1.79
CA ILE A 22 -13.41 -5.87 -2.62
C ILE A 22 -12.63 -4.83 -1.79
N GLY A 23 -13.06 -4.56 -0.57
CA GLY A 23 -12.35 -3.66 0.36
C GLY A 23 -10.93 -4.12 0.67
N PHE A 24 -10.76 -5.42 0.94
CA PHE A 24 -9.45 -6.03 1.13
C PHE A 24 -8.53 -5.81 -0.06
N LEU A 25 -8.97 -6.21 -1.25
CA LEU A 25 -8.16 -6.13 -2.48
C LEU A 25 -7.80 -4.68 -2.82
N LYS A 26 -8.72 -3.74 -2.61
CA LYS A 26 -8.44 -2.31 -2.77
C LYS A 26 -7.33 -1.84 -1.82
N ASN A 27 -7.39 -2.22 -0.55
CA ASN A 27 -6.36 -1.81 0.41
C ASN A 27 -5.00 -2.44 0.09
N VAL A 28 -4.97 -3.70 -0.33
CA VAL A 28 -3.74 -4.37 -0.77
C VAL A 28 -3.13 -3.69 -1.99
N SER A 29 -3.94 -3.36 -3.00
CA SER A 29 -3.42 -2.69 -4.20
C SER A 29 -2.94 -1.27 -3.91
N MET A 30 -3.62 -0.52 -3.04
CA MET A 30 -3.16 0.80 -2.58
C MET A 30 -1.86 0.72 -1.78
N ALA A 31 -1.73 -0.27 -0.89
CA ALA A 31 -0.49 -0.51 -0.14
C ALA A 31 0.67 -0.88 -1.07
N GLY A 32 0.43 -1.75 -2.05
CA GLY A 32 1.41 -2.09 -3.09
C GLY A 32 1.82 -0.87 -3.92
N GLY A 33 0.86 -0.03 -4.33
CA GLY A 33 1.12 1.23 -5.03
C GLY A 33 1.95 2.20 -4.20
N ALA A 34 1.66 2.34 -2.90
CA ALA A 34 2.44 3.17 -1.99
C ALA A 34 3.89 2.66 -1.84
N LEU A 35 4.10 1.35 -1.76
CA LEU A 35 5.44 0.74 -1.72
C LEU A 35 6.22 0.96 -3.01
N PHE A 36 5.56 0.82 -4.17
CA PHE A 36 6.17 1.11 -5.47
C PHE A 36 6.60 2.58 -5.57
N MET A 37 5.70 3.50 -5.23
CA MET A 37 6.00 4.93 -5.22
C MET A 37 7.11 5.27 -4.24
N PHE A 38 7.10 4.69 -3.05
CA PHE A 38 8.18 4.82 -2.07
C PHE A 38 9.53 4.39 -2.66
N ALA A 39 9.60 3.23 -3.32
CA ALA A 39 10.84 2.73 -3.90
C ALA A 39 11.41 3.68 -4.97
N LEU A 40 10.55 4.22 -5.84
CA LEU A 40 10.95 5.21 -6.86
C LEU A 40 11.49 6.51 -6.24
N MET A 41 10.83 7.01 -5.21
CA MET A 41 11.23 8.25 -4.53
C MET A 41 12.43 8.06 -3.59
N ALA A 42 12.69 6.82 -3.16
CA ALA A 42 13.84 6.45 -2.32
C ALA A 42 15.09 6.08 -3.15
N THR A 43 15.01 6.11 -4.49
CA THR A 43 16.14 5.86 -5.38
C THR A 43 17.18 6.97 -5.29
N GLU A 44 18.47 6.60 -5.21
CA GLU A 44 19.57 7.57 -5.25
C GLU A 44 19.45 8.48 -6.49
N GLY A 45 19.44 9.80 -6.27
CA GLY A 45 19.33 10.78 -7.36
C GLY A 45 17.91 11.01 -7.90
N ALA A 46 16.87 10.46 -7.28
CA ALA A 46 15.49 10.80 -7.59
C ALA A 46 15.25 12.31 -7.38
N LYS A 47 14.80 13.02 -8.43
CA LYS A 47 14.55 14.47 -8.42
C LYS A 47 13.10 14.82 -8.04
N TYR A 48 12.36 13.85 -7.53
CA TYR A 48 10.94 13.91 -7.29
C TYR A 48 10.61 13.05 -6.07
N GLY A 49 9.81 13.60 -5.15
CA GLY A 49 9.40 12.92 -3.92
C GLY A 49 9.05 13.90 -2.80
N PRO A 50 8.54 13.43 -1.65
CA PRO A 50 8.13 14.26 -0.52
C PRO A 50 9.35 14.78 0.28
N ALA A 51 10.32 15.36 -0.42
CA ALA A 51 11.54 15.91 0.16
C ALA A 51 11.86 17.28 -0.44
N ILE A 52 12.34 18.20 0.39
CA ILE A 52 12.67 19.59 -0.01
C ILE A 52 14.06 19.66 -0.65
N THR A 53 14.99 18.81 -0.19
CA THR A 53 16.37 18.74 -0.69
C THR A 53 16.61 17.39 -1.36
N GLU A 54 16.94 16.38 -0.57
CA GLU A 54 17.22 15.02 -1.00
C GLU A 54 16.30 14.04 -0.26
N SER A 55 16.08 12.88 -0.84
CA SER A 55 15.22 11.87 -0.24
C SER A 55 15.78 11.40 1.11
N LEU A 56 14.91 11.28 2.13
CA LEU A 56 15.28 10.76 3.45
C LEU A 56 15.81 9.33 3.37
N PHE A 57 15.35 8.57 2.38
CA PHE A 57 15.80 7.23 2.08
C PHE A 57 16.59 7.26 0.79
N ASN A 58 17.81 6.72 0.83
CA ASN A 58 18.69 6.66 -0.33
C ASN A 58 19.12 5.21 -0.52
N ILE A 59 18.34 4.48 -1.31
CA ILE A 59 18.59 3.08 -1.61
C ILE A 59 19.47 3.02 -2.85
N LYS A 60 20.64 2.37 -2.69
CA LYS A 60 21.57 2.07 -3.77
C LYS A 60 21.17 0.75 -4.41
N TYR A 61 21.01 0.73 -5.73
CA TYR A 61 20.80 -0.47 -6.52
C TYR A 61 21.81 -0.50 -7.67
#